data_AF-A0A969EKV8-F1
#
_entry.id   AF-A0A969EKV8-F1
#
_cell.length_a   1.000
_cell.length_b   1.000
_cell.length_c   1.000
_cell.angle_alpha   90.00
_cell.angle_beta   90.00
_cell.angle_gamma   90.00
#
_symmetry.space_group_name_H-M   'P 1'
#
loop_
_entity.id
_entity.type
_entity.pdbx_description
1 polymer ?
#
loop_
_entity_poly.entity_id
_entity_poly.type
_entity_poly.pdbx_seq_one_letter_code
_entity_poly.pdbx_strand_id
1 'polypeptide(L)'
;MNKLSAFCVVLVFLLVTQPSVACFILVMSDGNHVLVANHEDWFTNDAAIKINTPGKERYGSIIFTFESEGWAQGGMNEHGLFLMVLTLLFRQLILIIMKSTIQVTSGKPF
;
A
#
# COMPACT_ATOMS: atom_id res chain seq x y z
N MET A 1 -39.82 20.91 -1.71
CA MET A 1 -38.96 20.93 -0.51
C MET A 1 -38.98 22.33 0.08
N ASN A 2 -39.33 22.49 1.36
CA ASN A 2 -39.18 23.78 2.05
C ASN A 2 -37.67 24.04 2.30
N LYS A 3 -37.26 25.31 2.31
CA LYS A 3 -35.85 25.71 2.45
C LYS A 3 -35.19 25.11 3.70
N LEU A 4 -35.99 24.93 4.76
CA LEU A 4 -35.56 24.29 6.01
C LEU A 4 -35.24 22.80 5.86
N SER A 5 -36.06 22.01 5.15
CA SER A 5 -35.76 20.60 4.90
C SER A 5 -34.54 20.43 4.01
N ALA A 6 -34.39 21.28 2.99
CA ALA A 6 -33.19 21.25 2.13
C ALA A 6 -31.92 21.54 2.93
N PHE A 7 -31.97 22.52 3.85
CA PHE A 7 -30.87 22.83 4.75
C PHE A 7 -30.53 21.67 5.68
N CYS A 8 -31.53 21.01 6.30
CA CYS A 8 -31.29 19.86 7.16
C CYS A 8 -30.68 18.68 6.40
N VAL A 9 -31.13 18.39 5.18
CA VAL A 9 -30.57 17.31 4.36
C VAL A 9 -29.11 17.58 4.00
N VAL A 10 -28.77 18.81 3.60
CA VAL A 10 -27.39 19.20 3.30
C VAL A 10 -26.52 19.12 4.56
N LEU A 11 -27.03 19.58 5.71
CA LEU A 11 -26.30 19.51 6.98
C LEU A 11 -26.01 18.06 7.39
N VAL A 12 -26.99 17.17 7.29
CA VAL A 12 -26.80 15.74 7.57
C VAL A 12 -25.77 15.13 6.61
N PHE A 13 -25.83 15.48 5.33
CA PHE A 13 -24.89 14.95 4.34
C PHE A 13 -23.44 15.40 4.63
N LEU A 14 -23.25 16.66 5.05
CA LEU A 14 -21.93 17.18 5.45
C LEU A 14 -21.42 16.58 6.77
N LEU A 15 -22.29 16.14 7.67
CA LEU A 15 -21.89 15.48 8.93
C LEU A 15 -21.53 14.00 8.73
N VAL A 16 -21.94 13.39 7.62
CA VAL A 16 -21.68 11.97 7.31
C VAL A 16 -20.38 11.78 6.52
N THR A 17 -19.77 12.84 6.00
CA THR A 17 -18.46 12.73 5.32
C THR A 17 -17.36 12.49 6.34
N GLN A 18 -16.89 11.24 6.46
CA GLN A 18 -15.68 10.93 7.21
C GLN A 18 -14.44 11.39 6.42
N PRO A 19 -13.40 11.89 7.10
CA PRO A 19 -12.14 12.21 6.43
C PRO A 19 -11.57 10.93 5.81
N SER A 20 -11.38 10.96 4.49
CA SER A 20 -10.65 9.90 3.80
C SER A 20 -9.18 10.02 4.14
N VAL A 21 -8.68 9.15 5.01
CA VAL A 21 -7.24 8.86 5.07
C VAL A 21 -6.89 8.04 3.84
N ALA A 22 -6.30 8.69 2.85
CA ALA A 22 -5.91 8.05 1.61
C ALA A 22 -4.41 7.80 1.68
N CYS A 23 -4.03 6.54 1.82
CA CYS A 23 -2.64 6.13 1.68
C CYS A 23 -2.11 6.58 0.31
N PHE A 24 -0.86 7.01 0.27
CA PHE A 24 -0.25 7.61 -0.91
C PHE A 24 0.74 6.66 -1.55
N ILE A 25 0.74 6.60 -2.88
CA ILE A 25 1.68 5.79 -3.65
C ILE A 25 2.39 6.69 -4.63
N LEU A 26 3.72 6.56 -4.66
CA LEU A 26 4.57 7.21 -5.62
C LEU A 26 5.24 6.15 -6.49
N VAL A 27 5.08 6.28 -7.81
CA VAL A 27 5.84 5.51 -8.80
C VAL A 27 6.66 6.48 -9.63
N MET A 28 7.96 6.27 -9.70
CA MET A 28 8.89 7.05 -10.51
C MET A 28 9.69 6.14 -11.42
N SER A 29 9.99 6.58 -12.63
CA SER A 29 10.85 5.84 -13.55
C SER A 29 11.73 6.78 -14.36
N ASP A 30 12.96 6.33 -14.65
CA ASP A 30 13.92 6.99 -15.53
C ASP A 30 14.11 6.21 -16.86
N GLY A 31 13.28 5.20 -17.12
CA GLY A 31 13.37 4.29 -18.26
C GLY A 31 14.26 3.05 -18.03
N ASN A 32 15.17 3.09 -17.07
CA ASN A 32 16.02 1.95 -16.69
C ASN A 32 15.59 1.32 -15.35
N HIS A 33 15.03 2.13 -14.47
CA HIS A 33 14.61 1.78 -13.13
C HIS A 33 13.16 2.19 -12.89
N VAL A 34 12.50 1.44 -12.01
CA VAL A 34 11.20 1.82 -11.45
C VAL A 34 11.36 1.84 -9.94
N LEU A 35 11.08 3.00 -9.35
CA LEU A 35 11.02 3.19 -7.91
C LEU A 35 9.56 3.24 -7.49
N VAL A 36 9.21 2.47 -6.47
CA VAL A 36 7.87 2.47 -5.88
C VAL A 36 7.99 2.80 -4.40
N ALA A 37 7.19 3.74 -3.93
CA ALA A 37 7.08 4.10 -2.53
C ALA A 37 5.61 4.12 -2.09
N ASN A 38 5.42 3.74 -0.84
CA ASN A 38 4.15 3.66 -0.12
C ASN A 38 4.27 4.63 1.07
N HIS A 39 3.23 5.41 1.31
CA HIS A 39 3.01 6.05 2.61
C HIS A 39 1.69 5.50 3.17
N GLU A 40 1.82 4.68 4.22
CA GLU A 40 0.69 4.08 4.91
C GLU A 40 0.20 5.00 6.03
N ASP A 41 -1.00 5.54 5.88
CA ASP A 41 -1.64 6.40 6.88
C ASP A 41 -2.35 5.55 7.93
N TRP A 42 -1.58 4.86 8.77
CA TRP A 42 -2.10 4.00 9.84
C TRP A 42 -1.44 4.30 11.18
N PHE A 43 -2.24 4.38 12.23
CA PHE A 43 -1.75 4.62 13.59
C PHE A 43 -1.29 3.30 14.21
N THR A 44 0.00 3.03 14.12
CA THR A 44 0.60 1.89 14.82
C THR A 44 2.03 2.15 15.27
N ASN A 45 2.47 1.37 16.26
CA ASN A 45 3.83 1.40 16.82
C ASN A 45 4.59 0.08 16.60
N ASP A 46 4.04 -0.83 15.81
CA ASP A 46 4.54 -2.20 15.62
C ASP A 46 4.83 -2.53 14.13
N ALA A 47 5.18 -1.51 13.36
CA ALA A 47 5.62 -1.69 11.98
C ALA A 47 6.86 -2.59 11.91
N ALA A 48 6.79 -3.59 11.04
CA ALA A 48 7.81 -4.61 10.89
C ALA A 48 8.08 -4.95 9.42
N ILE A 49 9.27 -5.48 9.18
CA ILE A 49 9.70 -6.01 7.89
C ILE A 49 9.89 -7.51 8.02
N LYS A 50 9.21 -8.27 7.17
CA LYS A 50 9.34 -9.72 7.08
C LYS A 50 10.08 -10.09 5.81
N ILE A 51 11.19 -10.81 5.97
CA ILE A 51 11.97 -11.37 4.87
C ILE A 51 11.61 -12.84 4.73
N ASN A 52 11.05 -13.22 3.59
CA ASN A 52 10.73 -14.59 3.26
C ASN A 52 11.78 -15.13 2.28
N THR A 53 12.43 -16.23 2.67
CA THR A 53 13.34 -16.94 1.77
C THR A 53 12.56 -17.67 0.66
N PRO A 54 13.12 -17.75 -0.57
CA PRO A 54 12.52 -18.49 -1.67
C PRO A 54 12.36 -19.97 -1.31
N GLY A 55 11.35 -20.60 -1.90
CA GLY A 55 11.08 -22.03 -1.74
C GLY A 55 10.72 -22.66 -3.09
N LYS A 56 10.46 -23.97 -3.09
CA LYS A 56 10.21 -24.73 -4.33
C LYS A 56 9.09 -24.16 -5.21
N GLU A 57 8.07 -23.55 -4.60
CA GLU A 57 6.88 -23.02 -5.29
C GLU A 57 6.59 -21.56 -4.92
N ARG A 58 7.58 -20.84 -4.36
CA ARG A 58 7.40 -19.44 -3.94
C ARG A 58 8.68 -18.64 -4.14
N TYR A 59 8.51 -17.41 -4.58
CA TYR A 59 9.62 -16.46 -4.67
C TYR A 59 9.99 -15.90 -3.31
N GLY A 60 11.26 -15.55 -3.15
CA GLY A 60 11.74 -14.72 -2.05
C GLY A 60 11.05 -13.36 -2.08
N SER A 61 10.76 -12.80 -0.90
CA SER A 61 10.07 -11.52 -0.80
C SER A 61 10.42 -10.75 0.47
N ILE A 62 10.30 -9.44 0.38
CA ILE A 62 10.30 -8.52 1.51
C ILE A 62 8.87 -7.99 1.63
N ILE A 63 8.31 -8.08 2.84
CA ILE A 63 6.95 -7.65 3.14
C ILE A 63 6.99 -6.65 4.29
N PHE A 64 6.25 -5.55 4.14
CA PHE A 64 5.94 -4.58 5.19
C PHE A 64 4.63 -4.99 5.85
N THR A 65 4.61 -5.03 7.18
CA THR A 65 3.48 -5.53 7.99
C THR A 65 3.41 -4.78 9.32
N PHE A 66 2.32 -4.97 10.03
CA PHE A 66 2.18 -4.67 11.45
C PHE A 66 2.21 -5.98 12.23
N GLU A 67 2.98 -6.07 13.32
CA GLU A 67 3.13 -7.32 14.09
C GLU A 67 1.79 -7.79 14.68
N SER A 68 0.97 -6.87 15.18
CA SER A 68 -0.34 -7.15 15.78
C SER A 68 -1.38 -7.64 14.76
N GLU A 69 -1.29 -7.18 13.51
CA GLU A 69 -2.24 -7.56 12.47
C GLU A 69 -1.82 -8.86 11.78
N GLY A 70 -0.53 -8.99 11.44
CA GLY A 70 0.02 -10.16 10.76
C GLY A 70 -0.32 -10.27 9.26
N TRP A 71 -0.98 -9.27 8.69
CA TRP A 71 -1.29 -9.17 7.25
C TRP A 71 -0.29 -8.26 6.54
N ALA A 72 0.03 -8.57 5.30
CA ALA A 72 0.92 -7.77 4.47
C ALA A 72 0.25 -6.43 4.10
N GLN A 73 0.92 -5.32 4.40
CA GLN A 73 0.53 -3.96 3.97
C GLN A 73 1.13 -3.62 2.60
N GLY A 74 2.31 -4.18 2.31
CA GLY A 74 2.91 -4.13 0.99
C GLY A 74 4.17 -4.96 0.93
N GLY A 75 4.80 -5.04 -0.24
CA GLY A 75 6.03 -5.79 -0.40
C GLY A 75 6.48 -5.95 -1.83
N MET A 76 7.64 -6.56 -1.99
CA MET A 76 8.25 -6.84 -3.28
C MET A 76 8.89 -8.23 -3.28
N ASN A 77 8.75 -8.96 -4.37
CA ASN A 77 9.47 -10.22 -4.55
C ASN A 77 10.82 -10.02 -5.26
N GLU A 78 11.65 -11.06 -5.28
CA GLU A 78 12.98 -11.05 -5.92
C GLU A 78 12.95 -10.84 -7.45
N HIS A 79 11.76 -10.88 -8.07
CA HIS A 79 11.53 -10.60 -9.48
C HIS A 79 10.97 -9.20 -9.73
N GLY A 80 10.94 -8.33 -8.72
CA GLY A 80 10.51 -6.93 -8.85
C GLY A 80 9.01 -6.73 -9.00
N LEU A 81 8.19 -7.73 -8.65
CA LEU A 81 6.74 -7.55 -8.51
C LEU A 81 6.46 -6.85 -7.19
N PHE A 82 5.92 -5.64 -7.24
CA PHE A 82 5.50 -4.87 -6.08
C PHE A 82 3.99 -5.01 -5.87
N LEU A 83 3.58 -5.26 -4.62
CA LEU A 83 2.19 -5.36 -4.20
C LEU A 83 1.97 -4.44 -3.01
N MET A 84 0.86 -3.71 -3.01
CA MET A 84 0.45 -2.88 -1.87
C MET A 84 -1.04 -3.05 -1.61
N VAL A 85 -1.39 -3.02 -0.33
CA VAL A 85 -2.76 -2.93 0.13
C VAL A 85 -3.02 -1.47 0.48
N LEU A 86 -4.11 -0.91 -0.05
CA LEU A 86 -4.53 0.45 0.25
C LEU A 86 -5.81 0.40 1.07
N THR A 87 -5.87 1.18 2.14
CA THR A 87 -7.13 1.41 2.85
C THR A 87 -7.93 2.49 2.11
N LEU A 88 -9.07 2.11 1.52
CA LEU A 88 -10.02 3.01 0.89
C LEU A 88 -11.35 2.91 1.64
N LEU A 89 -11.73 3.95 2.39
CA LEU A 89 -13.02 4.05 3.09
C LEU A 89 -13.38 2.76 3.90
N PHE A 90 -12.53 2.41 4.86
CA PHE A 90 -12.69 1.20 5.71
C PHE A 90 -12.74 -0.14 4.96
N ARG A 91 -12.30 -0.18 3.70
CA ARG A 91 -12.13 -1.41 2.93
C ARG A 91 -10.70 -1.51 2.42
N GLN A 92 -10.06 -2.65 2.67
CA GLN A 92 -8.76 -2.98 2.09
C GLN A 92 -8.96 -3.30 0.60
N LEU A 93 -8.25 -2.59 -0.26
CA LEU A 93 -8.18 -2.84 -1.69
C LEU A 93 -6.75 -3.25 -2.04
N ILE A 94 -6.59 -4.40 -2.72
CA ILE A 94 -5.28 -4.84 -3.21
C ILE A 94 -5.01 -4.13 -4.53
N LEU A 95 -3.93 -3.36 -4.62
CA LEU A 95 -3.45 -2.74 -5.85
C LEU A 95 -2.12 -3.38 -6.26
N ILE A 96 -2.13 -4.03 -7.43
CA ILE A 96 -0.93 -4.64 -8.01
C ILE A 96 -0.28 -3.60 -8.92
N ILE A 97 0.86 -3.06 -8.49
CA ILE A 97 1.57 -2.01 -9.22
C ILE A 97 2.87 -2.61 -9.76
N MET A 98 2.77 -3.10 -11.00
CA MET A 98 3.89 -3.38 -11.90
C MET A 98 4.81 -4.56 -11.58
N LYS A 99 5.28 -5.18 -12.66
CA LYS A 99 6.45 -6.05 -12.70
C LYS A 99 7.62 -5.18 -13.15
N SER A 100 8.41 -4.67 -12.21
CA SER A 100 9.66 -4.00 -12.56
C SER A 100 10.68 -5.05 -12.98
N THR A 101 11.30 -4.89 -14.15
CA THR A 101 12.42 -5.76 -14.53
C THR A 101 13.64 -5.27 -13.76
N ILE A 102 13.78 -5.74 -12.51
CA ILE A 102 15.00 -5.49 -11.75
C ILE A 102 16.10 -6.33 -12.38
N GLN A 103 17.01 -5.70 -13.11
CA GLN A 103 18.29 -6.30 -13.43
C GLN A 103 19.09 -6.32 -12.13
N VAL A 104 19.06 -7.46 -11.42
CA VAL A 104 19.95 -7.70 -10.28
C VAL A 104 21.36 -7.76 -10.83
N THR A 105 22.07 -6.64 -10.85
CA THR A 105 23.52 -6.66 -11.03
C THR A 105 24.10 -7.39 -9.82
N SER A 106 24.69 -8.56 -10.05
CA SER A 106 25.45 -9.31 -9.04
C SER A 106 26.71 -8.53 -8.65
N GLY A 107 26.54 -7.48 -7.87
CA GLY A 107 27.60 -6.78 -7.16
C GLY A 107 27.87 -7.51 -5.85
N LYS A 108 29.14 -7.84 -5.61
CA LYS A 108 29.69 -8.57 -4.46
C LYS A 108 29.06 -8.15 -3.12
N PRO A 109 28.88 -9.09 -2.16
CA PRO A 109 28.41 -8.77 -0.82
C PRO A 109 29.43 -7.87 -0.10
N PHE A 110 28.92 -6.87 0.63
CA PHE A 110 29.64 -6.26 1.74
C PHE A 110 29.63 -7.20 2.94
#